data_AF-A0A497PGP3-F1
#
_entry.id   AF-A0A497PGP3-F1
#
_cell.length_a   1.000
_cell.length_b   1.000
_cell.length_c   1.000
_cell.angle_alpha   90.00
_cell.angle_beta   90.00
_cell.angle_gamma   90.00
#
_symmetry.space_group_name_H-M   'P 1'
#
loop_
_entity.id
_entity.type
_entity.pdbx_description
1 polymer ?
#
loop_
_entity_poly.entity_id
_entity_poly.type
_entity_poly.pdbx_seq_one_letter_code
_entity_poly.pdbx_strand_id
1 'polypeptide(L)'
;MVTGYEVSEDGTLQEVEITKDDLDSTRVICVVDDATKSIYLWKGSQAGIRKKFVGARVATNLRTEYGFHFKVRPIDEGEEPPTFFSALDGSTAATRVLKPGAPAPPPKAPTRPETAAKAPAKEAPPPPKPPKETPPPAPPKTKTAAATATRPPPPPKTKAASTAAPRAPSAAPSAAAGVAMVTEDEIMEMIRELEQTDPPEGYRRELLIVYNQLFTVTERRTSIFGQEKIERRFERVKDPPEGTFMAEGFIPRVIVKDGKVLGIELLKGTPDAILSPIKAEMKERLSDLISFFKSELEEEAPPKAKSTKRKRKLVAK
;
A
#
# COMPACT_ATOMS: atom_id res chain seq x y z
N MET A 1 -7.11 -6.10 -15.06
CA MET A 1 -5.94 -6.97 -15.27
C MET A 1 -5.58 -7.53 -13.91
N VAL A 2 -5.05 -8.74 -13.86
CA VAL A 2 -4.61 -9.37 -12.60
C VAL A 2 -3.13 -9.66 -12.74
N THR A 3 -2.35 -9.19 -11.77
CA THR A 3 -0.89 -9.34 -11.75
C THR A 3 -0.47 -10.01 -10.46
N GLY A 4 0.34 -11.06 -10.56
CA GLY A 4 0.88 -11.81 -9.44
C GLY A 4 2.34 -11.46 -9.19
N TYR A 5 2.71 -11.31 -7.92
CA TYR A 5 4.08 -11.09 -7.49
C TYR A 5 4.49 -12.08 -6.40
N GLU A 6 5.61 -12.77 -6.58
CA GLU A 6 6.27 -13.50 -5.50
C GLU A 6 7.16 -12.55 -4.70
N VAL A 7 7.03 -12.61 -3.37
CA VAL A 7 7.83 -11.81 -2.43
C VAL A 7 9.05 -12.62 -1.98
N SER A 8 10.25 -12.11 -2.23
CA SER A 8 11.51 -12.65 -1.70
C SER A 8 11.76 -12.22 -0.25
N GLU A 9 12.67 -12.87 0.46
CA GLU A 9 13.00 -12.51 1.86
C GLU A 9 13.66 -11.14 2.03
N ASP A 10 14.24 -10.60 0.97
CA ASP A 10 14.84 -9.26 0.91
C ASP A 10 13.83 -8.16 0.54
N GLY A 11 12.59 -8.53 0.19
CA GLY A 11 11.54 -7.61 -0.24
C GLY A 11 11.52 -7.30 -1.73
N THR A 12 12.35 -7.99 -2.53
CA THR A 12 12.22 -7.94 -3.99
C THR A 12 10.93 -8.62 -4.45
N LEU A 13 10.31 -8.05 -5.48
CA LEU A 13 9.13 -8.60 -6.14
C LEU A 13 9.52 -9.22 -7.47
N GLN A 14 9.10 -10.46 -7.69
CA GLN A 14 9.17 -11.10 -9.00
C GLN A 14 7.76 -11.23 -9.55
N GLU A 15 7.52 -10.69 -10.74
CA GLU A 15 6.24 -10.90 -11.44
C GLU A 15 6.16 -12.35 -11.91
N VAL A 16 5.10 -13.04 -11.53
CA VAL A 16 4.89 -14.45 -11.83
C VAL A 16 3.46 -14.62 -12.34
N GLU A 17 3.27 -15.46 -13.36
CA GLU A 17 1.94 -15.94 -13.74
C GLU A 17 1.52 -16.99 -12.70
N ILE A 18 0.48 -16.69 -11.93
CA ILE A 18 0.09 -17.52 -10.79
C ILE A 18 -1.21 -18.21 -11.11
N THR A 19 -1.19 -19.55 -11.10
CA THR A 19 -2.42 -20.35 -11.11
C THR A 19 -2.66 -20.95 -9.73
N LYS A 20 -3.85 -21.52 -9.51
CA LYS A 20 -4.20 -22.16 -8.23
C LYS A 20 -3.21 -23.27 -7.83
N ASP A 21 -2.64 -23.96 -8.81
CA ASP A 21 -1.74 -25.08 -8.59
C ASP A 21 -0.30 -24.62 -8.25
N ASP A 22 0.03 -23.34 -8.47
CA ASP A 22 1.33 -22.74 -8.18
C ASP A 22 1.42 -22.12 -6.76
N LEU A 23 0.33 -22.19 -5.98
CA LEU A 23 0.29 -21.72 -4.59
C LEU A 23 1.05 -22.70 -3.67
N ASP A 24 2.32 -22.39 -3.41
CA ASP A 24 3.18 -23.20 -2.54
C ASP A 24 3.19 -22.68 -1.09
N SER A 25 3.00 -23.59 -0.12
CA SER A 25 2.93 -23.29 1.32
C SER A 25 4.15 -22.56 1.91
N THR A 26 5.30 -22.58 1.24
CA THR A 26 6.53 -21.89 1.67
C THR A 26 6.65 -20.46 1.16
N ARG A 27 5.74 -20.03 0.26
CA ARG A 27 5.80 -18.74 -0.42
C ARG A 27 4.86 -17.71 0.18
N VAL A 28 5.12 -16.46 -0.17
CA VAL A 28 4.26 -15.31 0.12
C VAL A 28 4.05 -14.59 -1.19
N ILE A 29 2.79 -14.37 -1.53
CA ILE A 29 2.38 -13.94 -2.86
C ILE A 29 1.46 -12.73 -2.73
N CYS A 30 1.68 -11.73 -3.57
CA CYS A 30 0.82 -10.57 -3.73
C CYS A 30 0.07 -10.68 -5.06
N VAL A 31 -1.26 -10.66 -5.04
CA VAL A 31 -2.10 -10.64 -6.25
C VAL A 31 -2.83 -9.31 -6.31
N VAL A 32 -2.57 -8.52 -7.35
CA VAL A 32 -3.23 -7.23 -7.59
C VAL A 32 -4.35 -7.43 -8.59
N ASP A 33 -5.58 -7.16 -8.15
CA ASP A 33 -6.77 -7.17 -9.01
C ASP A 33 -7.27 -5.75 -9.26
N ASP A 34 -7.07 -5.26 -10.48
CA ASP A 34 -7.51 -3.93 -10.91
C ASP A 34 -9.03 -3.78 -10.99
N ALA A 35 -9.77 -4.86 -11.17
CA ALA A 35 -11.22 -4.82 -11.34
C ALA A 35 -11.91 -4.60 -9.99
N THR A 36 -11.46 -5.31 -8.95
CA THR A 36 -12.00 -5.14 -7.59
C THR A 36 -11.25 -4.11 -6.75
N LYS A 37 -10.16 -3.53 -7.28
CA LYS A 37 -9.25 -2.64 -6.54
C LYS A 37 -8.79 -3.30 -5.23
N SER A 38 -8.40 -4.56 -5.31
CA SER A 38 -7.95 -5.35 -4.15
C SER A 38 -6.54 -5.86 -4.39
N ILE A 39 -5.72 -5.81 -3.34
CA ILE A 39 -4.38 -6.41 -3.30
C ILE A 39 -4.47 -7.54 -2.30
N TYR A 40 -4.46 -8.78 -2.78
CA TYR A 40 -4.48 -9.95 -1.93
C TYR A 40 -3.05 -10.31 -1.52
N LEU A 41 -2.80 -10.42 -0.22
CA LEU A 41 -1.53 -10.91 0.31
C LEU A 41 -1.76 -12.33 0.81
N TRP A 42 -1.43 -13.31 -0.01
CA TRP A 42 -1.51 -14.72 0.33
C TRP A 42 -0.26 -15.16 1.09
N LYS A 43 -0.46 -15.79 2.25
CA LYS A 43 0.60 -16.23 3.15
C LYS A 43 0.57 -17.75 3.26
N GLY A 44 1.59 -18.41 2.71
CA GLY A 44 1.80 -19.83 2.91
C GLY A 44 1.94 -20.18 4.39
N SER A 45 1.36 -21.31 4.80
CA SER A 45 1.37 -21.82 6.17
C SER A 45 2.80 -22.07 6.66
N GLN A 46 3.66 -22.61 5.79
CA GLN A 46 5.08 -22.91 6.04
C GLN A 46 6.02 -21.74 5.71
N ALA A 47 5.51 -20.62 5.19
CA ALA A 47 6.35 -19.47 4.89
C ALA A 47 6.95 -18.88 6.17
N GLY A 48 8.25 -18.55 6.13
CA GLY A 48 8.97 -17.98 7.25
C GLY A 48 8.32 -16.68 7.75
N ILE A 49 8.31 -16.48 9.06
CA ILE A 49 7.72 -15.30 9.73
C ILE A 49 8.26 -14.00 9.11
N ARG A 50 9.57 -13.94 8.87
CA ARG A 50 10.23 -12.80 8.22
C ARG A 50 9.65 -12.51 6.83
N LYS A 51 9.49 -13.54 5.99
CA LYS A 51 8.92 -13.43 4.63
C LYS A 51 7.47 -12.89 4.67
N LYS A 52 6.68 -13.31 5.67
CA LYS A 52 5.30 -12.78 5.90
C LYS A 52 5.30 -11.29 6.27
N PHE A 53 6.20 -10.85 7.16
CA PHE A 53 6.34 -9.44 7.52
C PHE A 53 6.82 -8.58 6.34
N VAL A 54 7.80 -9.08 5.60
CA VAL A 54 8.29 -8.43 4.38
C VAL A 54 7.15 -8.32 3.35
N GLY A 55 6.38 -9.39 3.14
CA GLY A 55 5.20 -9.38 2.26
C GLY A 55 4.13 -8.37 2.69
N ALA A 56 3.85 -8.23 3.98
CA ALA A 56 2.93 -7.21 4.48
C ALA A 56 3.40 -5.78 4.18
N ARG A 57 4.71 -5.52 4.35
CA ARG A 57 5.30 -4.23 3.99
C ARG A 57 5.20 -3.98 2.48
N VAL A 58 5.57 -4.98 1.68
CA VAL A 58 5.55 -4.87 0.21
C VAL A 58 4.13 -4.69 -0.33
N ALA A 59 3.13 -5.40 0.20
CA ALA A 59 1.73 -5.20 -0.16
C ALA A 59 1.23 -3.79 0.18
N THR A 60 1.72 -3.21 1.28
CA THR A 60 1.42 -1.82 1.66
C THR A 60 2.07 -0.83 0.68
N ASN A 61 3.29 -1.12 0.21
CA ASN A 61 3.97 -0.29 -0.79
C ASN A 61 3.27 -0.38 -2.16
N LEU A 62 2.88 -1.58 -2.59
CA LEU A 62 2.06 -1.78 -3.79
C LEU A 62 0.76 -0.97 -3.71
N ARG A 63 0.09 -0.93 -2.55
CA ARG A 63 -1.09 -0.07 -2.38
C ARG A 63 -0.77 1.42 -2.62
N THR A 64 0.36 1.91 -2.13
CA THR A 64 0.80 3.30 -2.35
C THR A 64 1.13 3.57 -3.81
N GLU A 65 1.64 2.58 -4.55
CA GLU A 65 1.94 2.69 -5.98
C GLU A 65 0.68 2.73 -6.84
N TYR A 66 -0.25 1.79 -6.61
CA TYR A 66 -1.51 1.66 -7.35
C TYR A 66 -2.58 2.68 -6.92
N GLY A 67 -2.46 3.24 -5.72
CA GLY A 67 -3.29 4.33 -5.20
C GLY A 67 -4.23 3.90 -4.07
N PHE A 68 -4.64 4.87 -3.25
CA PHE A 68 -5.37 4.64 -1.99
C PHE A 68 -6.74 3.95 -2.12
N HIS A 69 -7.29 3.90 -3.32
CA HIS A 69 -8.53 3.21 -3.64
C HIS A 69 -8.37 1.67 -3.67
N PHE A 70 -7.13 1.17 -3.71
CA PHE A 70 -6.84 -0.25 -3.50
C PHE A 70 -6.87 -0.63 -2.02
N LYS A 71 -7.42 -1.81 -1.73
CA LYS A 71 -7.47 -2.39 -0.37
C LYS A 71 -6.60 -3.63 -0.28
N VAL A 72 -5.67 -3.63 0.67
CA VAL A 72 -4.86 -4.83 1.00
C VAL A 72 -5.70 -5.79 1.83
N ARG A 73 -5.76 -7.05 1.40
CA ARG A 73 -6.48 -8.14 2.07
C ARG A 73 -5.50 -9.27 2.38
N PRO A 74 -5.04 -9.40 3.64
CA PRO A 74 -4.23 -10.53 4.04
C PRO A 74 -5.09 -11.80 4.04
N ILE A 75 -4.54 -12.88 3.48
CA ILE A 75 -5.14 -14.21 3.40
C ILE A 75 -4.11 -15.22 3.88
N ASP A 76 -4.52 -16.14 4.74
CA ASP A 76 -3.72 -17.29 5.14
C ASP A 76 -4.08 -18.51 4.28
N GLU A 77 -3.10 -19.36 4.01
CA GLU A 77 -3.31 -20.62 3.30
C GLU A 77 -4.40 -21.46 3.98
N GLY A 78 -5.41 -21.88 3.22
CA GLY A 78 -6.58 -22.62 3.71
C GLY A 78 -7.76 -21.74 4.15
N GLU A 79 -7.58 -20.42 4.23
CA GLU A 79 -8.66 -19.45 4.52
C GLU A 79 -8.96 -18.54 3.31
N GLU A 80 -8.71 -19.02 2.09
CA GLU A 80 -8.90 -18.23 0.87
C GLU A 80 -10.39 -17.97 0.58
N PRO A 81 -10.81 -16.69 0.48
CA PRO A 81 -12.17 -16.38 0.08
C PRO A 81 -12.40 -16.76 -1.39
N PRO A 82 -13.63 -17.14 -1.81
CA PRO A 82 -13.92 -17.46 -3.20
C PRO A 82 -13.53 -16.34 -4.20
N THR A 83 -13.57 -15.09 -3.74
CA THR A 83 -13.18 -13.91 -4.54
C THR A 83 -11.70 -13.87 -4.89
N PHE A 84 -10.84 -14.54 -4.12
CA PHE A 84 -9.41 -14.66 -4.40
C PHE A 84 -9.15 -15.56 -5.62
N PHE A 85 -9.81 -16.73 -5.69
CA PHE A 85 -9.70 -17.61 -6.85
C PHE A 85 -10.30 -16.98 -8.12
N SER A 86 -11.42 -16.27 -8.00
CA SER A 86 -11.97 -15.51 -9.12
C SER A 86 -11.02 -14.44 -9.65
N ALA A 87 -10.24 -13.81 -8.77
CA ALA A 87 -9.20 -12.88 -9.17
C ALA A 87 -8.05 -13.61 -9.87
N LEU A 88 -7.53 -14.71 -9.30
CA LEU A 88 -6.46 -15.52 -9.90
C LEU A 88 -6.78 -16.00 -11.32
N ASP A 89 -7.99 -16.52 -11.55
CA ASP A 89 -8.39 -17.07 -12.86
C ASP A 89 -8.76 -15.99 -13.89
N GLY A 90 -8.62 -14.70 -13.55
CA GLY A 90 -9.06 -13.57 -14.38
C GLY A 90 -10.58 -13.50 -14.61
N SER A 91 -11.35 -14.41 -13.99
CA SER A 91 -12.80 -14.53 -14.08
C SER A 91 -13.45 -13.79 -12.90
N THR A 92 -13.14 -12.51 -12.74
CA THR A 92 -13.83 -11.66 -11.77
C THR A 92 -15.22 -11.33 -12.30
N ALA A 93 -16.18 -12.24 -12.09
CA ALA A 93 -17.59 -11.91 -12.08
C ALA A 93 -17.89 -11.16 -10.76
N ALA A 94 -17.83 -9.82 -10.82
CA ALA A 94 -18.04 -8.95 -9.69
C ALA A 94 -19.41 -9.19 -9.02
N THR A 95 -19.45 -9.99 -7.96
CA THR A 95 -20.61 -9.99 -7.06
C THR A 95 -20.41 -8.86 -6.07
N ARG A 96 -21.15 -7.78 -6.30
CA ARG A 96 -21.24 -6.58 -5.47
C ARG A 96 -21.50 -7.00 -4.01
N VAL A 97 -20.64 -6.57 -3.09
CA VAL A 97 -20.84 -6.73 -1.64
C VAL A 97 -22.14 -6.01 -1.27
N LEU A 98 -23.21 -6.78 -1.05
CA LEU A 98 -24.48 -6.29 -0.53
C LEU A 98 -24.32 -6.05 0.98
N LYS A 99 -24.75 -4.86 1.44
CA LYS A 99 -24.93 -4.53 2.85
C LYS A 99 -25.84 -5.58 3.54
N PRO A 100 -25.61 -5.93 4.81
CA PRO A 100 -26.56 -6.73 5.58
C PRO A 100 -27.84 -5.92 5.81
N GLY A 101 -29.01 -6.45 5.40
CA GLY A 101 -30.31 -5.93 5.84
C GLY A 101 -31.31 -5.43 4.78
N ALA A 102 -31.44 -6.08 3.62
CA ALA A 102 -32.60 -5.88 2.73
C ALA A 102 -33.28 -7.24 2.43
N PRO A 103 -34.63 -7.31 2.39
CA PRO A 103 -35.39 -8.55 2.39
C PRO A 103 -35.26 -9.33 1.07
N ALA A 104 -35.31 -10.65 1.18
CA ALA A 104 -35.07 -11.61 0.10
C ALA A 104 -36.04 -11.44 -1.09
N PRO A 105 -35.55 -11.49 -2.33
CA PRO A 105 -36.43 -11.58 -3.51
C PRO A 105 -37.09 -12.97 -3.60
N PRO A 106 -38.32 -13.06 -4.15
CA PRO A 106 -39.15 -14.25 -4.09
C PRO A 106 -38.59 -15.42 -4.93
N PRO A 107 -38.93 -16.66 -4.57
CA PRO A 107 -38.41 -17.86 -5.24
C PRO A 107 -38.96 -17.95 -6.67
N LYS A 108 -38.07 -18.11 -7.65
CA LYS A 108 -38.44 -18.45 -9.03
C LYS A 108 -39.06 -19.86 -9.05
N ALA A 109 -40.22 -19.95 -9.70
CA ALA A 109 -41.05 -21.14 -9.84
C ALA A 109 -40.35 -22.29 -10.62
N PRO A 110 -40.75 -23.55 -10.37
CA PRO A 110 -40.12 -24.75 -10.92
C PRO A 110 -40.59 -25.04 -12.34
N THR A 111 -39.66 -25.32 -13.25
CA THR A 111 -39.93 -25.99 -14.53
C THR A 111 -39.93 -27.51 -14.33
N ARG A 112 -40.96 -28.17 -14.87
CA ARG A 112 -41.17 -29.64 -14.93
C ARG A 112 -41.94 -29.93 -16.24
N PRO A 113 -42.09 -31.18 -16.73
CA PRO A 113 -41.18 -32.34 -16.94
C PRO A 113 -41.20 -32.87 -18.41
N GLU A 114 -40.24 -33.72 -18.82
CA GLU A 114 -40.47 -34.86 -19.75
C GLU A 114 -39.29 -35.87 -19.67
N THR A 115 -39.37 -36.96 -18.87
CA THR A 115 -39.50 -38.42 -19.23
C THR A 115 -38.39 -39.00 -20.13
N ALA A 116 -37.80 -40.19 -19.92
CA ALA A 116 -38.08 -41.35 -19.07
C ALA A 116 -36.88 -42.33 -18.95
N ALA A 117 -36.93 -43.18 -17.90
CA ALA A 117 -36.34 -44.53 -17.71
C ALA A 117 -34.80 -44.63 -17.50
N LYS A 118 -34.24 -45.43 -16.57
CA LYS A 118 -34.72 -46.64 -15.86
C LYS A 118 -33.82 -46.89 -14.61
N ALA A 119 -34.40 -47.31 -13.49
CA ALA A 119 -33.72 -47.83 -12.30
C ALA A 119 -33.45 -49.37 -12.46
N PRO A 120 -32.65 -50.04 -11.60
CA PRO A 120 -33.07 -50.32 -10.22
C PRO A 120 -31.99 -50.16 -9.12
N ALA A 121 -32.50 -50.19 -7.89
CA ALA A 121 -31.90 -49.89 -6.60
C ALA A 121 -30.76 -50.81 -6.12
N LYS A 122 -29.94 -50.29 -5.20
CA LYS A 122 -29.42 -50.99 -4.01
C LYS A 122 -29.08 -50.02 -2.88
N GLU A 123 -29.29 -50.52 -1.66
CA GLU A 123 -29.40 -49.87 -0.36
C GLU A 123 -28.24 -48.99 0.11
N ALA A 124 -28.61 -47.96 0.88
CA ALA A 124 -27.73 -47.23 1.78
C ALA A 124 -27.71 -47.88 3.18
N PRO A 125 -26.55 -47.96 3.86
CA PRO A 125 -26.50 -48.16 5.30
C PRO A 125 -26.44 -46.81 6.06
N PRO A 126 -26.95 -46.75 7.32
CA PRO A 126 -27.12 -45.52 8.09
C PRO A 126 -25.81 -45.01 8.74
N PRO A 127 -25.77 -43.72 9.16
CA PRO A 127 -24.57 -43.09 9.73
C PRO A 127 -24.33 -43.48 11.22
N PRO A 128 -23.07 -43.58 11.67
CA PRO A 128 -22.75 -43.84 13.07
C PRO A 128 -22.89 -42.57 13.94
N LYS A 129 -23.41 -42.78 15.15
CA LYS A 129 -23.55 -41.79 16.24
C LYS A 129 -22.19 -41.40 16.86
N PRO A 130 -22.08 -40.22 17.49
CA PRO A 130 -20.82 -39.67 17.99
C PRO A 130 -20.32 -40.36 19.28
N PRO A 131 -19.00 -40.52 19.48
CA PRO A 131 -18.44 -40.89 20.77
C PRO A 131 -18.46 -39.73 21.77
N LYS A 132 -18.84 -40.08 23.01
CA LYS A 132 -18.85 -39.27 24.22
C LYS A 132 -17.52 -38.58 24.52
N GLU A 133 -17.66 -37.34 24.98
CA GLU A 133 -16.67 -36.62 25.78
C GLU A 133 -16.19 -37.46 26.96
N THR A 134 -14.87 -37.48 27.17
CA THR A 134 -14.24 -37.85 28.44
C THR A 134 -13.41 -36.66 28.93
N PRO A 135 -13.45 -36.36 30.24
CA PRO A 135 -12.85 -35.15 30.81
C PRO A 135 -11.31 -35.27 30.93
N PRO A 136 -10.59 -34.12 30.97
CA PRO A 136 -9.13 -34.08 31.03
C PRO A 136 -8.58 -34.59 32.38
N PRO A 137 -7.38 -35.21 32.39
CA PRO A 137 -6.76 -35.71 33.61
C PRO A 137 -6.21 -34.58 34.48
N ALA A 138 -6.45 -34.70 35.78
CA ALA A 138 -5.92 -33.85 36.83
C ALA A 138 -4.37 -33.92 36.93
N PRO A 139 -3.70 -32.84 37.35
CA PRO A 139 -2.25 -32.82 37.52
C PRO A 139 -1.81 -33.57 38.80
N PRO A 140 -0.71 -34.34 38.77
CA PRO A 140 -0.22 -35.04 39.96
C PRO A 140 0.51 -34.07 40.90
N LYS A 141 0.12 -34.11 42.17
CA LYS A 141 0.87 -33.56 43.32
C LYS A 141 1.70 -34.67 43.99
N THR A 142 2.69 -34.22 44.76
CA THR A 142 3.63 -34.90 45.69
C THR A 142 4.99 -35.26 45.08
N LYS A 143 6.15 -34.97 45.70
CA LYS A 143 6.49 -34.70 47.11
C LYS A 143 7.79 -33.89 47.23
N THR A 144 7.88 -33.19 48.35
CA THR A 144 8.97 -32.39 48.93
C THR A 144 10.32 -33.11 49.07
N ALA A 145 11.42 -32.41 48.77
CA ALA A 145 12.73 -32.59 49.42
C ALA A 145 13.43 -31.22 49.52
N ALA A 146 14.13 -31.01 50.63
CA ALA A 146 14.57 -29.73 51.17
C ALA A 146 16.02 -29.35 50.81
N ALA A 147 16.38 -28.10 51.17
CA ALA A 147 17.70 -27.44 51.20
C ALA A 147 18.22 -26.94 49.82
N THR A 148 18.78 -25.74 49.63
CA THR A 148 19.46 -24.80 50.54
C THR A 148 19.44 -23.38 49.95
N ALA A 149 19.69 -22.39 50.79
CA ALA A 149 19.48 -20.96 50.59
C ALA A 149 20.42 -20.25 49.59
N THR A 150 19.92 -19.18 48.95
CA THR A 150 20.55 -17.85 48.92
C THR A 150 19.53 -16.84 48.36
N ARG A 151 19.14 -15.86 49.20
CA ARG A 151 18.13 -14.84 48.90
C ARG A 151 18.84 -13.48 48.77
N PRO A 152 18.58 -12.68 47.71
CA PRO A 152 19.12 -11.33 47.63
C PRO A 152 18.42 -10.38 48.62
N PRO A 153 19.13 -9.36 49.15
CA PRO A 153 18.61 -8.52 50.23
C PRO A 153 17.58 -7.49 49.71
N PRO A 154 16.54 -7.17 50.50
CA PRO A 154 15.62 -6.08 50.17
C PRO A 154 16.21 -4.71 50.54
N PRO A 155 15.83 -3.63 49.82
CA PRO A 155 16.31 -2.28 50.08
C PRO A 155 15.76 -1.71 51.41
N PRO A 156 16.52 -0.84 52.09
CA PRO A 156 16.20 -0.36 53.43
C PRO A 156 15.03 0.63 53.46
N LYS A 157 14.12 0.40 54.42
CA LYS A 157 13.03 1.30 54.80
C LYS A 157 13.58 2.46 55.62
N THR A 158 13.46 3.68 55.10
CA THR A 158 13.67 4.91 55.90
C THR A 158 12.37 5.33 56.57
N LYS A 159 12.47 5.66 57.85
CA LYS A 159 11.38 6.01 58.76
C LYS A 159 10.68 7.31 58.37
N ALA A 160 9.37 7.33 58.63
CA ALA A 160 8.52 8.49 58.64
C ALA A 160 8.93 9.51 59.72
N ALA A 161 8.79 10.79 59.40
CA ALA A 161 8.52 11.86 60.35
C ALA A 161 7.29 12.64 59.85
N SER A 162 6.18 12.49 60.58
CA SER A 162 5.07 13.45 60.68
C SER A 162 5.67 14.80 61.10
N THR A 163 5.23 15.97 60.62
CA THR A 163 3.98 16.63 61.03
C THR A 163 3.82 17.93 60.22
N ALA A 164 2.63 18.16 59.65
CA ALA A 164 1.94 19.46 59.50
C ALA A 164 1.01 19.46 58.27
N ALA A 165 -0.30 19.37 58.52
CA ALA A 165 -1.33 19.95 57.66
C ALA A 165 -1.80 21.26 58.33
N PRO A 166 -2.60 22.15 57.69
CA PRO A 166 -3.15 22.12 56.34
C PRO A 166 -3.04 23.48 55.59
N ARG A 167 -3.10 23.47 54.26
CA ARG A 167 -3.71 24.58 53.50
C ARG A 167 -4.23 24.08 52.17
N ALA A 168 -5.55 24.10 52.01
CA ALA A 168 -6.21 23.89 50.73
C ALA A 168 -5.79 24.98 49.75
N PRO A 169 -5.32 24.66 48.54
CA PRO A 169 -5.31 25.62 47.46
C PRO A 169 -6.72 25.69 46.87
N SER A 170 -7.29 26.88 47.07
CA SER A 170 -8.36 27.52 46.31
C SER A 170 -8.59 26.92 44.92
N ALA A 171 -9.87 26.69 44.62
CA ALA A 171 -10.37 26.50 43.28
C ALA A 171 -9.80 27.59 42.35
N ALA A 172 -8.91 27.20 41.45
CA ALA A 172 -8.63 27.97 40.25
C ALA A 172 -9.80 27.73 39.29
N PRO A 173 -10.32 28.77 38.62
CA PRO A 173 -11.32 28.56 37.58
C PRO A 173 -10.66 27.73 36.49
N SER A 174 -11.25 26.56 36.21
CA SER A 174 -11.03 25.85 34.96
C SER A 174 -11.57 26.72 33.84
N ALA A 175 -10.77 27.69 33.41
CA ALA A 175 -10.89 28.27 32.10
C ALA A 175 -10.41 27.19 31.14
N ALA A 176 -11.32 26.26 30.83
CA ALA A 176 -11.29 25.59 29.54
C ALA A 176 -11.38 26.71 28.50
N ALA A 177 -10.23 27.21 28.07
CA ALA A 177 -10.12 27.99 26.86
C ALA A 177 -10.71 27.10 25.77
N GLY A 178 -11.93 27.41 25.35
CA GLY A 178 -12.57 26.74 24.23
C GLY A 178 -11.62 26.83 23.06
N VAL A 179 -11.08 25.69 22.63
CA VAL A 179 -10.51 25.58 21.30
C VAL A 179 -11.67 25.93 20.38
N ALA A 180 -11.62 27.10 19.74
CA ALA A 180 -12.61 27.49 18.76
C ALA A 180 -12.71 26.34 17.75
N MET A 181 -13.86 25.67 17.71
CA MET A 181 -14.10 24.64 16.72
C MET A 181 -14.09 25.32 15.36
N VAL A 182 -13.11 24.96 14.53
CA VAL A 182 -13.09 25.40 13.14
C VAL A 182 -14.36 24.86 12.48
N THR A 183 -15.11 25.74 11.84
CA THR A 183 -16.39 25.40 11.21
C THR A 183 -16.16 24.67 9.88
N GLU A 184 -17.15 23.89 9.43
CA GLU A 184 -17.06 23.22 8.12
C GLU A 184 -16.90 24.24 6.97
N ASP A 185 -17.51 25.42 7.10
CA ASP A 185 -17.39 26.51 6.12
C ASP A 185 -15.96 27.06 6.04
N GLU A 186 -15.29 27.25 7.18
CA GLU A 186 -13.88 27.62 7.20
C GLU A 186 -12.99 26.55 6.58
N ILE A 187 -13.30 25.26 6.80
CA ILE A 187 -12.60 24.15 6.15
C ILE A 187 -12.77 24.20 4.63
N MET A 188 -13.99 24.46 4.14
CA MET A 188 -14.24 24.58 2.69
C MET A 188 -13.51 25.77 2.07
N GLU A 189 -13.44 26.91 2.75
CA GLU A 189 -12.66 28.07 2.29
C GLU A 189 -11.15 27.75 2.23
N MET A 190 -10.60 27.07 3.24
CA MET A 190 -9.20 26.61 3.21
C MET A 190 -8.95 25.67 2.02
N ILE A 191 -9.86 24.73 1.75
CA ILE A 191 -9.76 23.81 0.62
C ILE A 191 -9.77 24.57 -0.71
N ARG A 192 -10.69 25.53 -0.87
CA ARG A 192 -10.81 26.35 -2.09
C ARG A 192 -9.55 27.17 -2.36
N GLU A 193 -8.89 27.63 -1.32
CA GLU A 193 -7.62 28.33 -1.41
C GLU A 193 -6.47 27.38 -1.79
N LEU A 194 -6.45 26.18 -1.21
CA LEU A 194 -5.49 25.14 -1.54
C LEU A 194 -5.66 24.63 -2.97
N GLU A 195 -6.88 24.61 -3.52
CA GLU A 195 -7.17 24.28 -4.92
C GLU A 195 -6.52 25.25 -5.91
N GLN A 196 -6.34 26.51 -5.52
CA GLN A 196 -5.70 27.55 -6.35
C GLN A 196 -4.17 27.51 -6.28
N THR A 197 -3.61 26.76 -5.33
CA THR A 197 -2.17 26.62 -5.16
C THR A 197 -1.69 25.39 -5.92
N ASP A 198 -0.82 25.58 -6.92
CA ASP A 198 -0.24 24.44 -7.64
C ASP A 198 0.81 23.71 -6.79
N PRO A 199 0.92 22.37 -6.95
CA PRO A 199 2.03 21.62 -6.40
C PRO A 199 3.36 22.07 -7.04
N PRO A 200 4.50 21.94 -6.33
CA PRO A 200 5.80 22.28 -6.87
C PRO A 200 6.11 21.48 -8.15
N GLU A 201 6.96 22.03 -9.01
CA GLU A 201 7.38 21.35 -10.24
C GLU A 201 7.97 19.98 -9.93
N GLY A 202 7.59 18.98 -10.73
CA GLY A 202 8.02 17.61 -10.54
C GLY A 202 7.30 16.85 -9.43
N TYR A 203 6.30 17.46 -8.80
CA TYR A 203 5.47 16.80 -7.81
C TYR A 203 4.00 16.86 -8.19
N ARG A 204 3.26 15.83 -7.79
CA ARG A 204 1.81 15.84 -7.80
C ARG A 204 1.28 15.70 -6.38
N ARG A 205 0.19 16.41 -6.10
CA ARG A 205 -0.55 16.27 -4.84
C ARG A 205 -1.39 15.00 -4.91
N GLU A 206 -1.24 14.09 -3.96
CA GLU A 206 -2.10 12.89 -3.87
C GLU A 206 -3.02 12.95 -2.66
N LEU A 207 -2.52 13.45 -1.53
CA LEU A 207 -3.31 13.65 -0.32
C LEU A 207 -3.20 15.08 0.18
N LEU A 208 -4.27 15.52 0.82
CA LEU A 208 -4.36 16.79 1.51
C LEU A 208 -5.02 16.58 2.88
N ILE A 209 -4.40 17.12 3.92
CA ILE A 209 -4.93 17.12 5.27
C ILE A 209 -5.26 18.57 5.62
N VAL A 210 -6.53 18.84 5.88
CA VAL A 210 -7.01 20.14 6.36
C VAL A 210 -7.64 19.91 7.73
N TYR A 211 -7.07 20.55 8.75
CA TYR A 211 -7.47 20.35 10.14
C TYR A 211 -7.42 18.87 10.55
N ASN A 212 -8.58 18.21 10.73
CA ASN A 212 -8.70 16.79 11.06
C ASN A 212 -9.32 15.95 9.93
N GLN A 213 -9.44 16.51 8.72
CA GLN A 213 -10.06 15.86 7.57
C GLN A 213 -9.00 15.50 6.52
N LEU A 214 -9.10 14.26 6.01
CA LEU A 214 -8.25 13.74 4.95
C LEU A 214 -8.99 13.86 3.61
N PHE A 215 -8.31 14.36 2.59
CA PHE A 215 -8.79 14.49 1.22
C PHE A 215 -7.83 13.78 0.27
N THR A 216 -8.39 13.15 -0.76
CA THR A 216 -7.65 12.60 -1.90
C THR A 216 -7.85 13.48 -3.12
N VAL A 217 -6.84 13.56 -3.98
CA VAL A 217 -6.96 14.25 -5.28
C VAL A 217 -7.45 13.25 -6.33
N THR A 218 -8.66 13.45 -6.84
CA THR A 218 -9.21 12.63 -7.92
C THR A 218 -9.07 13.40 -9.24
N GLU A 219 -8.44 12.77 -10.24
CA GLU A 219 -8.29 13.35 -11.58
C GLU A 219 -9.42 12.88 -12.49
N ARG A 220 -10.24 13.82 -12.99
CA ARG A 220 -11.27 13.55 -13.99
C ARG A 220 -10.78 13.99 -15.37
N ARG A 221 -10.36 13.03 -16.19
CA ARG A 221 -10.00 13.26 -17.59
C ARG A 221 -11.26 13.36 -18.42
N THR A 222 -11.62 14.56 -18.85
CA THR A 222 -12.74 14.79 -19.76
C THR A 222 -12.17 15.14 -21.13
N SER A 223 -12.37 14.26 -22.13
CA SER A 223 -12.01 14.56 -23.51
C SER A 223 -13.17 15.31 -24.15
N ILE A 224 -12.99 16.61 -24.38
CA ILE A 224 -13.97 17.45 -25.06
C ILE A 224 -13.30 17.93 -26.34
N PHE A 225 -13.85 17.55 -27.49
CA PHE A 225 -13.31 17.90 -28.82
C PHE A 225 -11.85 17.49 -29.06
N GLY A 226 -11.41 16.34 -28.54
CA GLY A 226 -10.04 15.86 -28.71
C GLY A 226 -8.99 16.62 -27.86
N GLN A 227 -9.43 17.62 -27.09
CA GLN A 227 -8.63 18.23 -26.03
C GLN A 227 -8.94 17.51 -24.72
N GLU A 228 -7.90 16.97 -24.11
CA GLU A 228 -8.02 16.36 -22.80
C GLU A 228 -7.91 17.43 -21.72
N LYS A 229 -9.02 17.66 -21.03
CA LYS A 229 -9.04 18.49 -19.84
C LYS A 229 -8.96 17.58 -18.62
N ILE A 230 -7.84 17.65 -17.90
CA ILE A 230 -7.67 16.98 -16.61
C ILE A 230 -8.18 17.95 -15.55
N GLU A 231 -9.36 17.67 -14.99
CA GLU A 231 -9.90 18.43 -13.87
C GLU A 231 -9.55 17.69 -12.58
N ARG A 232 -8.81 18.37 -11.69
CA ARG A 232 -8.43 17.84 -10.38
C ARG A 232 -9.42 18.32 -9.34
N ARG A 233 -9.96 17.41 -8.53
CA ARG A 233 -10.90 17.75 -7.44
C ARG A 233 -10.48 17.08 -6.15
N PHE A 234 -10.65 17.78 -5.03
CA PHE A 234 -10.50 17.18 -3.70
C PHE A 234 -11.76 16.45 -3.27
N GLU A 235 -11.59 15.21 -2.86
CA GLU A 235 -12.66 14.37 -2.34
C GLU A 235 -12.33 13.96 -0.91
N ARG A 236 -13.27 14.22 0.01
CA ARG A 236 -13.13 13.86 1.42
C ARG A 236 -13.14 12.34 1.58
N VAL A 237 -12.13 11.82 2.28
CA VAL A 237 -12.09 10.42 2.70
C VAL A 237 -13.04 10.24 3.87
N LYS A 238 -14.07 9.40 3.70
CA LYS A 238 -15.11 9.18 4.72
C LYS A 238 -14.59 8.39 5.92
N ASP A 239 -13.86 7.32 5.65
CA ASP A 239 -13.36 6.39 6.65
C ASP A 239 -11.83 6.27 6.49
N PRO A 240 -11.04 7.24 7.01
CA PRO A 240 -9.59 7.11 7.01
C PRO A 240 -9.17 5.92 7.87
N PRO A 241 -8.07 5.23 7.53
CA PRO A 241 -7.62 4.07 8.30
C PRO A 241 -7.18 4.48 9.70
N GLU A 242 -7.47 3.65 10.70
CA GLU A 242 -7.11 3.89 12.11
C GLU A 242 -5.69 3.39 12.43
N GLY A 243 -4.97 4.15 13.26
CA GLY A 243 -3.62 3.82 13.71
C GLY A 243 -2.56 4.82 13.23
N THR A 244 -1.30 4.46 13.43
CA THR A 244 -0.15 5.26 13.00
C THR A 244 0.34 4.80 11.63
N PHE A 245 0.39 5.71 10.67
CA PHE A 245 0.85 5.42 9.32
C PHE A 245 2.06 6.28 8.97
N MET A 246 3.07 5.66 8.37
CA MET A 246 4.16 6.39 7.75
C MET A 246 3.78 6.69 6.30
N ALA A 247 3.89 7.95 5.89
CA ALA A 247 3.72 8.35 4.50
C ALA A 247 5.02 8.11 3.72
N GLU A 248 5.42 6.84 3.59
CA GLU A 248 6.63 6.46 2.83
C GLU A 248 6.52 6.93 1.37
N GLY A 249 7.59 7.52 0.83
CA GLY A 249 7.64 8.02 -0.55
C GLY A 249 6.89 9.34 -0.79
N PHE A 250 6.32 9.95 0.25
CA PHE A 250 5.70 11.28 0.16
C PHE A 250 6.60 12.35 0.78
N ILE A 251 6.56 13.54 0.18
CA ILE A 251 7.15 14.75 0.76
C ILE A 251 6.01 15.59 1.34
N PRO A 252 5.97 15.80 2.67
CA PRO A 252 5.00 16.69 3.27
C PRO A 252 5.34 18.14 2.95
N ARG A 253 4.35 18.91 2.46
CA ARG A 253 4.43 20.36 2.30
C ARG A 253 3.37 21.01 3.18
N VAL A 254 3.80 21.86 4.11
CA VAL A 254 2.90 22.67 4.94
C VAL A 254 2.60 23.98 4.21
N ILE A 255 1.33 24.34 4.09
CA ILE A 255 0.91 25.61 3.48
C ILE A 255 0.42 26.54 4.58
N VAL A 256 1.09 27.68 4.70
CA VAL A 256 0.80 28.71 5.69
C VAL A 256 0.47 30.01 4.96
N LYS A 257 -0.66 30.62 5.32
CA LYS A 257 -1.07 31.92 4.80
C LYS A 257 -1.69 32.75 5.92
N ASP A 258 -1.37 34.03 5.97
CA ASP A 258 -1.88 34.98 6.98
C ASP A 258 -1.70 34.48 8.43
N GLY A 259 -0.56 33.82 8.69
CA GLY A 259 -0.24 33.24 10.01
C GLY A 259 -1.04 31.98 10.38
N LYS A 260 -1.84 31.44 9.46
CA LYS A 260 -2.65 30.23 9.65
C LYS A 260 -2.13 29.09 8.78
N VAL A 261 -2.09 27.89 9.34
CA VAL A 261 -1.83 26.67 8.55
C VAL A 261 -3.12 26.32 7.82
N LEU A 262 -3.12 26.41 6.49
CA LEU A 262 -4.26 26.04 5.67
C LEU A 262 -4.39 24.52 5.55
N GLY A 263 -3.25 23.83 5.42
CA GLY A 263 -3.23 22.38 5.29
C GLY A 263 -1.83 21.81 5.11
N ILE A 264 -1.77 20.48 5.12
CA ILE A 264 -0.57 19.69 4.86
C ILE A 264 -0.84 18.85 3.61
N GLU A 265 -0.01 19.00 2.60
CA GLU A 265 -0.05 18.22 1.38
C GLU A 265 0.97 17.08 1.45
N LEU A 266 0.57 15.90 0.99
CA LEU A 266 1.52 14.81 0.74
C LEU A 266 1.75 14.71 -0.76
N LEU A 267 2.96 15.10 -1.15
CA LEU A 267 3.40 15.20 -2.53
C LEU A 267 4.12 13.93 -2.95
N LYS A 268 3.85 13.44 -4.16
CA LYS A 268 4.57 12.33 -4.78
C LYS A 268 5.33 12.83 -6.00
N GLY A 269 6.58 12.41 -6.14
CA GLY A 269 7.38 12.74 -7.32
C GLY A 269 6.71 12.24 -8.59
N THR A 270 6.66 13.07 -9.63
CA THR A 270 6.29 12.60 -10.97
C THR A 270 7.44 11.78 -11.55
N PRO A 271 7.17 10.81 -12.43
CA PRO A 271 8.23 10.07 -13.11
C PRO A 271 9.23 11.01 -13.79
N ASP A 272 8.78 12.13 -14.34
CA ASP A 272 9.67 13.11 -14.97
C ASP A 272 10.62 13.79 -13.98
N ALA A 273 10.21 14.03 -12.75
CA ALA A 273 11.08 14.61 -11.71
C ALA A 273 12.12 13.63 -11.20
N ILE A 274 11.77 12.34 -11.14
CA ILE A 274 12.66 11.27 -10.70
C ILE A 274 13.63 10.92 -11.83
N LEU A 275 13.17 10.95 -13.08
CA LEU A 275 13.94 10.58 -14.25
C LEU A 275 14.74 11.74 -14.84
N SER A 276 14.41 13.02 -14.58
CA SER A 276 15.15 14.14 -15.18
C SER A 276 16.62 14.20 -14.77
N PRO A 277 17.03 13.95 -13.50
CA PRO A 277 18.43 13.92 -13.14
C PRO A 277 19.14 12.70 -13.74
N ILE A 278 18.45 11.55 -13.75
CA ILE A 278 18.97 10.29 -14.31
C ILE A 278 19.15 10.41 -15.83
N LYS A 279 18.18 10.99 -16.55
CA LYS A 279 18.26 11.25 -17.99
C LYS A 279 19.36 12.24 -18.32
N ALA A 280 19.56 13.27 -17.50
CA ALA A 280 20.66 14.23 -17.69
C ALA A 280 22.03 13.56 -17.51
N GLU A 281 22.20 12.78 -16.43
CA GLU A 281 23.44 12.04 -16.15
C GLU A 281 23.72 10.96 -17.21
N MET A 282 22.70 10.20 -17.63
CA MET A 282 22.84 9.22 -18.71
C MET A 282 23.20 9.88 -20.03
N LYS A 283 22.63 11.06 -20.33
CA LYS A 283 22.96 11.82 -21.54
C LYS A 283 24.40 12.34 -21.52
N GLU A 284 24.88 12.79 -20.37
CA GLU A 284 26.27 13.21 -20.17
C GLU A 284 27.22 12.02 -20.39
N ARG A 285 26.99 10.90 -19.69
CA ARG A 285 27.80 9.67 -19.84
C ARG A 285 27.79 9.13 -21.27
N LEU A 286 26.65 9.21 -21.96
CA LEU A 286 26.55 8.78 -23.36
C LEU A 286 27.30 9.74 -24.29
N SER A 287 27.26 11.05 -24.02
CA SER A 287 28.03 12.05 -24.76
C SER A 287 29.53 11.82 -24.60
N ASP A 288 30.00 11.53 -23.39
CA ASP A 288 31.40 11.23 -23.12
C ASP A 288 31.84 9.95 -23.82
N LEU A 289 31.01 8.91 -23.79
CA LEU A 289 31.27 7.66 -24.49
C LEU A 289 31.33 7.85 -26.01
N ILE A 290 30.41 8.62 -26.58
CA ILE A 290 30.42 8.98 -28.00
C ILE A 290 31.66 9.80 -28.35
N SER A 291 32.08 10.71 -27.46
CA SER A 291 33.32 11.48 -27.64
C SER A 291 34.55 10.58 -27.61
N PHE A 292 34.62 9.62 -26.68
CA PHE A 292 35.70 8.65 -26.57
C PHE A 292 35.85 7.81 -27.83
N PHE A 293 34.76 7.23 -28.34
CA PHE A 293 34.79 6.47 -29.59
C PHE A 293 35.12 7.32 -30.82
N LYS A 294 34.72 8.61 -30.85
CA LYS A 294 35.10 9.52 -31.93
C LYS A 294 36.58 9.86 -31.91
N SER A 295 37.18 10.07 -30.74
CA SER A 295 38.63 10.30 -30.63
C SER A 295 39.44 9.07 -31.06
N GLU A 296 38.97 7.87 -30.71
CA GLU A 296 39.64 6.61 -31.08
C GLU A 296 39.58 6.37 -32.61
N LEU A 297 38.45 6.68 -33.25
CA LEU A 297 38.29 6.63 -34.71
C LEU A 297 39.07 7.71 -35.48
N GLU A 298 39.30 8.87 -34.88
CA GLU A 298 40.12 9.94 -35.47
C GLU A 298 41.62 9.71 -35.31
N GLU A 299 42.07 9.01 -34.26
CA GLU A 299 43.47 8.63 -34.07
C GLU A 299 43.93 7.49 -35.01
N GLU A 300 43.02 6.63 -35.48
CA GLU A 300 43.34 5.59 -36.48
C GLU A 300 43.31 6.07 -37.94
N ALA A 301 42.95 7.34 -38.20
CA ALA A 301 42.98 7.88 -39.55
C ALA A 301 44.43 8.18 -40.00
N PRO A 302 44.96 7.54 -41.06
CA PRO A 302 46.31 7.84 -41.53
C PRO A 302 46.39 9.30 -41.99
N PRO A 303 47.55 9.97 -41.81
CA PRO A 303 47.71 11.37 -42.13
C PRO A 303 47.40 11.61 -43.61
N LYS A 304 46.33 12.37 -43.89
CA LYS A 304 46.00 12.83 -45.25
C LYS A 304 47.22 13.55 -45.83
N ALA A 305 47.85 12.94 -46.82
CA ALA A 305 48.97 13.48 -47.56
C ALA A 305 48.64 14.90 -48.05
N LYS A 306 49.44 15.88 -47.64
CA LYS A 306 49.43 17.24 -48.18
C LYS A 306 49.77 17.16 -49.67
N SER A 307 48.76 17.23 -50.54
CA SER A 307 48.98 17.39 -51.98
C SER A 307 49.56 18.79 -52.25
N THR A 308 50.84 18.82 -52.58
CA THR A 308 51.54 20.00 -53.09
C THR A 308 51.02 20.33 -54.50
N LYS A 309 50.01 21.19 -54.60
CA LYS A 309 49.67 21.85 -55.88
C LYS A 309 50.80 22.80 -56.27
N ARG A 310 51.75 22.30 -57.06
CA ARG A 310 52.71 23.10 -57.85
C ARG A 310 51.93 24.07 -58.74
N LYS A 311 51.99 25.37 -58.43
CA LYS A 311 51.60 26.46 -59.32
C LYS A 311 52.55 26.49 -60.52
N ARG A 312 52.12 26.00 -61.67
CA ARG A 312 52.69 26.40 -62.98
C ARG A 312 52.00 27.70 -63.40
N LYS A 313 52.72 28.83 -63.31
CA LYS A 313 52.39 30.07 -64.02
C LYS A 313 52.55 29.81 -65.51
N LEU A 314 51.47 29.87 -66.29
CA LEU A 314 51.55 30.27 -67.70
C LEU A 314 51.25 31.77 -67.75
N VAL A 315 52.23 32.53 -68.24
CA VAL A 315 52.11 33.94 -68.57
C VAL A 315 51.59 34.02 -70.01
N ALA A 316 50.51 34.77 -70.21
CA ALA A 316 50.01 35.10 -71.53
C ALA A 316 50.92 36.15 -72.19
N LYS A 317 51.24 35.94 -73.47
CA LYS A 317 51.40 37.00 -74.46
C LYS A 317 51.04 36.47 -75.83
#